data_AF-A0A558D6A7-F1
#
_entry.id   AF-A0A558D6A7-F1
#
_cell.length_a   1.000
_cell.length_b   1.000
_cell.length_c   1.000
_cell.angle_alpha   90.00
_cell.angle_beta   90.00
_cell.angle_gamma   90.00
#
_symmetry.space_group_name_H-M   'P 1'
#
loop_
_entity.id
_entity.type
_entity.pdbx_description
1 polymer ?
#
loop_
_entity_poly.entity_id
_entity_poly.type
_entity_poly.pdbx_seq_one_letter_code
_entity_poly.pdbx_strand_id
1 'polypeptide(L)'
;MSTENYPVVFGTEDILRSLCDSVSRVLSVTTQSQIRYSGMVQRISKTCLKPDIGCFVLFDGGFSGLVVINFSAPAAMELYEQYMLNMGMSKDELTTSHTSDEVSNVMGELMNQSVGDFTAKVARELQTHITQNQPKMMALSKQVILSVDTHLEKPEARRVTFFTGRNNIFYLELAIDRTEFIKLNDFDASEVPDPDALMDQVHGATAARPAPAVSGTSEHDELLNSLGM
;
A
#
# COMPACT_ATOMS: atom_id res chain seq x y z
N MET A 1 -19.69 -8.71 39.52
CA MET A 1 -19.43 -8.51 38.08
C MET A 1 -17.98 -8.09 37.97
N SER A 2 -17.11 -9.00 37.56
CA SER A 2 -15.68 -8.73 37.39
C SER A 2 -15.51 -7.82 36.18
N THR A 3 -14.97 -6.62 36.38
CA THR A 3 -14.50 -5.77 35.28
C THR A 3 -13.23 -6.43 34.73
N GLU A 4 -13.39 -7.30 33.73
CA GLU A 4 -12.24 -7.78 32.95
C GLU A 4 -11.67 -6.58 32.19
N ASN A 5 -10.48 -6.13 32.62
CA ASN A 5 -9.71 -5.12 31.91
C ASN A 5 -9.03 -5.80 30.72
N TYR A 6 -9.70 -5.78 29.57
CA TYR A 6 -9.06 -6.16 28.32
C TYR A 6 -8.04 -5.08 27.93
N PRO A 7 -6.77 -5.43 27.64
CA PRO A 7 -5.79 -4.45 27.20
C PRO A 7 -6.16 -3.88 25.83
N VAL A 8 -5.92 -2.59 25.63
CA VAL A 8 -5.93 -1.99 24.28
C VAL A 8 -4.73 -2.57 23.52
N VAL A 9 -4.99 -3.24 22.41
CA VAL A 9 -3.96 -3.94 21.62
C VAL A 9 -3.61 -3.18 20.35
N PHE A 10 -4.53 -2.35 19.84
CA PHE A 10 -4.34 -1.64 18.58
C PHE A 10 -5.04 -0.28 18.61
N GLY A 11 -4.34 0.78 18.23
CA GLY A 11 -4.88 2.15 18.19
C GLY A 11 -4.60 2.89 16.89
N THR A 12 -4.92 4.19 16.88
CA THR A 12 -4.68 5.09 15.73
C THR A 12 -3.23 5.08 15.26
N GLU A 13 -2.27 5.04 16.16
CA GLU A 13 -0.84 5.01 15.85
C GLU A 13 -0.41 3.68 15.20
N ASP A 14 -1.04 2.55 15.57
CA ASP A 14 -0.76 1.24 14.96
C ASP A 14 -1.33 1.14 13.55
N ILE A 15 -2.55 1.67 13.33
CA ILE A 15 -3.13 1.85 11.99
C ILE A 15 -2.19 2.70 11.12
N LEU A 16 -1.73 3.84 11.63
CA LEU A 16 -0.84 4.74 10.90
C LEU A 16 0.49 4.05 10.55
N ARG A 17 1.06 3.28 11.48
CA ARG A 17 2.28 2.51 11.24
C ARG A 17 2.06 1.46 10.15
N SER A 18 0.98 0.70 10.22
CA SER A 18 0.62 -0.31 9.21
C SER A 18 0.49 0.31 7.82
N LEU A 19 -0.19 1.47 7.72
CA LEU A 19 -0.28 2.24 6.48
C LEU A 19 1.09 2.71 5.97
N CYS A 20 1.95 3.22 6.87
CA CYS A 20 3.28 3.66 6.48
C CYS A 20 4.15 2.50 5.97
N ASP A 21 4.07 1.34 6.62
CA ASP A 21 4.80 0.14 6.24
C ASP A 21 4.34 -0.38 4.87
N SER A 22 3.03 -0.42 4.62
CA SER A 22 2.46 -0.82 3.31
C SER A 22 2.89 0.12 2.18
N VAL A 23 2.77 1.43 2.38
CA VAL A 23 3.22 2.43 1.39
C VAL A 23 4.72 2.33 1.15
N SER A 24 5.52 2.20 2.21
CA SER A 24 6.97 2.07 2.10
C SER A 24 7.36 0.81 1.34
N ARG A 25 6.72 -0.33 1.64
CA ARG A 25 7.00 -1.63 1.02
C ARG A 25 6.63 -1.63 -0.46
N VAL A 26 5.40 -1.27 -0.81
CA VAL A 26 4.93 -1.27 -2.21
C VAL A 26 5.76 -0.33 -3.06
N LEU A 27 5.96 0.90 -2.62
CA LEU A 27 6.80 1.84 -3.37
C LEU A 27 8.24 1.33 -3.51
N SER A 28 8.82 0.73 -2.46
CA SER A 28 10.21 0.25 -2.54
C SER A 28 10.36 -0.93 -3.49
N VAL A 29 9.45 -1.90 -3.45
CA VAL A 29 9.48 -3.08 -4.34
C VAL A 29 9.30 -2.65 -5.79
N THR A 30 8.29 -1.82 -6.04
CA THR A 30 7.88 -1.48 -7.41
C THR A 30 8.85 -0.50 -8.08
N THR A 31 9.43 0.43 -7.32
CA THR A 31 10.43 1.38 -7.84
C THR A 31 11.87 0.90 -7.67
N GLN A 32 12.11 -0.25 -7.03
CA GLN A 32 13.46 -0.71 -6.65
C GLN A 32 14.29 0.37 -5.94
N SER A 33 13.61 1.25 -5.19
CA SER A 33 14.19 2.39 -4.48
C SER A 33 13.98 2.21 -2.97
N GLN A 34 14.90 2.72 -2.15
CA GLN A 34 14.75 2.65 -0.71
C GLN A 34 13.82 3.77 -0.22
N ILE A 35 12.54 3.46 -0.05
CA ILE A 35 11.59 4.39 0.57
C ILE A 35 11.66 4.24 2.08
N ARG A 36 11.71 5.37 2.78
CA ARG A 36 11.74 5.41 4.25
C ARG A 36 10.83 6.51 4.78
N TYR A 37 10.27 6.31 5.97
CA TYR A 37 9.46 7.33 6.65
C TYR A 37 10.07 7.74 7.99
N SER A 38 9.71 8.95 8.44
CA SER A 38 10.14 9.50 9.73
C SER A 38 9.52 8.72 10.88
N GLY A 39 10.33 8.31 11.86
CA GLY A 39 9.83 7.74 13.13
C GLY A 39 9.06 8.73 14.01
N MET A 40 9.08 10.01 13.66
CA MET A 40 8.32 11.08 14.31
C MET A 40 7.06 11.41 13.50
N VAL A 41 5.91 11.43 14.18
CA VAL A 41 4.61 11.78 13.62
C VAL A 41 4.19 13.17 14.09
N GLN A 42 3.68 14.00 13.18
CA GLN A 42 3.12 15.30 13.51
C GLN A 42 1.61 15.19 13.69
N ARG A 43 1.06 15.72 14.79
CA ARG A 43 -0.38 15.94 14.93
C ARG A 43 -0.77 17.18 14.14
N ILE A 44 -1.78 17.05 13.28
CA ILE A 44 -2.29 18.16 12.46
C ILE A 44 -3.78 18.37 12.76
N SER A 45 -4.30 19.56 12.45
CA SER A 45 -5.72 19.87 12.69
C SER A 45 -6.62 19.41 11.55
N LYS A 46 -6.12 19.42 10.30
CA LYS A 46 -6.89 19.08 9.10
C LYS A 46 -5.95 18.51 8.03
N THR A 47 -6.48 17.58 7.25
CA THR A 47 -5.83 17.06 6.04
C THR A 47 -6.00 18.02 4.88
N CYS A 48 -5.01 18.10 4.00
CA CYS A 48 -5.06 18.98 2.84
C CYS A 48 -4.24 18.42 1.68
N LEU A 49 -4.72 18.65 0.46
CA LEU A 49 -3.91 18.42 -0.73
C LEU A 49 -3.04 19.65 -0.96
N LYS A 50 -1.73 19.46 -0.96
CA LYS A 50 -0.74 20.49 -1.27
C LYS A 50 -0.57 20.61 -2.80
N PRO A 51 0.03 21.71 -3.28
CA PRO A 51 0.41 21.83 -4.69
C PRO A 51 1.35 20.70 -5.14
N ASP A 52 1.56 20.63 -6.47
CA ASP A 52 2.25 19.58 -7.21
C ASP A 52 1.34 18.39 -7.49
N ILE A 53 1.48 17.29 -6.75
CA ILE A 53 0.68 16.07 -6.96
C ILE A 53 0.12 15.57 -5.64
N GLY A 54 -1.20 15.56 -5.54
CA GLY A 54 -1.94 15.03 -4.41
C GLY A 54 -2.70 13.77 -4.77
N CYS A 55 -2.74 12.82 -3.85
CA CYS A 55 -3.59 11.63 -3.89
C CYS A 55 -4.49 11.65 -2.66
N PHE A 56 -5.75 11.25 -2.82
CA PHE A 56 -6.57 10.91 -1.67
C PHE A 56 -7.39 9.65 -1.91
N VAL A 57 -7.61 8.91 -0.83
CA VAL A 57 -8.41 7.69 -0.82
C VAL A 57 -9.18 7.60 0.49
N LEU A 58 -10.40 7.12 0.39
CA LEU A 58 -11.27 6.85 1.53
C LEU A 58 -11.42 5.36 1.70
N PHE A 59 -11.40 4.93 2.94
CA PHE A 59 -11.77 3.58 3.32
C PHE A 59 -12.89 3.63 4.36
N ASP A 60 -13.71 2.59 4.36
CA ASP A 60 -14.91 2.47 5.18
C ASP A 60 -15.13 1.00 5.61
N GLY A 61 -15.96 0.76 6.62
CA GLY A 61 -16.23 -0.57 7.16
C GLY A 61 -16.22 -0.59 8.69
N GLY A 62 -15.40 -1.47 9.29
CA GLY A 62 -15.25 -1.54 10.75
C GLY A 62 -14.73 -0.23 11.39
N PHE A 63 -14.06 0.59 10.60
CA PHE A 63 -13.74 1.98 10.88
C PHE A 63 -13.55 2.70 9.55
N SER A 64 -13.72 4.02 9.57
CA SER A 64 -13.66 4.85 8.36
C SER A 64 -12.52 5.86 8.46
N GLY A 65 -11.97 6.24 7.31
CA GLY A 65 -10.85 7.15 7.28
C GLY A 65 -10.53 7.72 5.92
N LEU A 66 -9.70 8.75 5.95
CA LEU A 66 -9.16 9.44 4.80
C LEU A 66 -7.64 9.37 4.84
N VAL A 67 -7.04 8.88 3.76
CA VAL A 67 -5.60 8.98 3.51
C VAL A 67 -5.37 10.03 2.44
N VAL A 68 -4.43 10.94 2.69
CA VAL A 68 -3.96 11.94 1.74
C VAL A 68 -2.46 11.81 1.60
N ILE A 69 -1.96 11.75 0.37
CA ILE A 69 -0.53 11.70 0.09
C ILE A 69 -0.19 12.87 -0.82
N ASN A 70 0.79 13.67 -0.42
CA ASN A 70 1.23 14.87 -1.11
C ASN A 70 2.68 14.67 -1.56
N PHE A 71 2.85 14.41 -2.85
CA PHE A 71 4.15 14.30 -3.48
C PHE A 71 4.65 15.66 -3.91
N SER A 72 5.91 15.96 -3.57
CA SER A 72 6.62 17.03 -4.25
C SER A 72 6.86 16.65 -5.72
N ALA A 73 6.88 17.62 -6.63
CA ALA A 73 7.22 17.37 -8.03
C ALA A 73 8.46 16.47 -8.23
N PRO A 74 9.62 16.69 -7.57
CA PRO A 74 10.78 15.81 -7.73
C PRO A 74 10.59 14.41 -7.15
N ALA A 75 9.81 14.24 -6.07
CA ALA A 75 9.51 12.92 -5.53
C ALA A 75 8.62 12.12 -6.48
N ALA A 76 7.58 12.75 -7.05
CA ALA A 76 6.70 12.11 -8.03
C ALA A 76 7.46 11.69 -9.29
N MET A 77 8.28 12.59 -9.85
CA MET A 77 9.10 12.27 -11.02
C MET A 77 10.09 11.14 -10.74
N GLU A 78 10.70 11.10 -9.56
CA GLU A 78 11.57 9.99 -9.19
C GLU A 78 10.83 8.65 -9.17
N LEU A 79 9.68 8.57 -8.51
CA LEU A 79 8.93 7.33 -8.40
C LEU A 79 8.44 6.87 -9.78
N TYR A 80 7.96 7.80 -10.62
CA TYR A 80 7.56 7.53 -11.99
C TYR A 80 8.75 7.04 -12.85
N GLU A 81 9.87 7.76 -12.86
CA GLU A 81 11.07 7.41 -13.62
C GLU A 81 11.54 6.01 -13.26
N GLN A 82 11.69 5.73 -11.96
CA GLN A 82 12.16 4.43 -11.49
C GLN A 82 11.21 3.31 -11.89
N TYR A 83 9.90 3.53 -11.75
CA TYR A 83 8.90 2.53 -12.14
C TYR A 83 8.94 2.21 -13.64
N MET A 84 8.97 3.23 -14.51
CA MET A 84 9.01 3.04 -15.95
C MET A 84 10.33 2.42 -16.42
N LEU A 85 11.46 2.79 -15.81
CA LEU A 85 12.75 2.18 -16.11
C LEU A 85 12.78 0.70 -15.72
N ASN A 86 12.13 0.33 -14.61
CA ASN A 86 12.01 -1.07 -14.19
C ASN A 86 11.10 -1.87 -15.14
N MET A 87 10.19 -1.21 -15.86
CA MET A 87 9.41 -1.83 -16.94
C MET A 87 10.16 -1.90 -18.28
N GLY A 88 11.40 -1.42 -18.36
CA GLY A 88 12.25 -1.49 -19.55
C GLY A 88 12.09 -0.33 -20.53
N MET A 89 11.38 0.73 -20.15
CA MET A 89 11.26 1.95 -20.96
C MET A 89 12.58 2.72 -21.00
N SER A 90 12.88 3.39 -22.12
CA SER A 90 14.09 4.21 -22.23
C SER A 90 13.91 5.56 -21.56
N LYS A 91 14.99 6.13 -20.99
CA LYS A 91 14.94 7.46 -20.34
C LYS A 91 14.45 8.58 -21.26
N ASP A 92 14.74 8.47 -22.56
CA ASP A 92 14.37 9.46 -23.55
C ASP A 92 12.87 9.44 -23.91
N GLU A 93 12.15 8.37 -23.54
CA GLU A 93 10.71 8.22 -23.77
C GLU A 93 9.88 8.71 -22.57
N LEU A 94 10.53 8.98 -21.44
CA LEU A 94 9.87 9.43 -20.22
C LEU A 94 9.35 10.85 -20.38
N THR A 95 8.17 11.09 -19.81
CA THR A 95 7.68 12.47 -19.70
C THR A 95 8.54 13.30 -18.75
N THR A 96 8.69 14.58 -19.05
CA THR A 96 9.45 15.52 -18.21
C THR A 96 8.55 16.34 -17.29
N SER A 97 7.23 16.28 -17.49
CA SER A 97 6.27 17.03 -16.70
C SER A 97 5.61 16.16 -15.63
N HIS A 98 5.78 16.57 -14.38
CA HIS A 98 5.13 15.96 -13.22
C HIS A 98 3.59 16.08 -13.27
N THR A 99 3.05 17.05 -14.01
CA THR A 99 1.60 17.22 -14.16
C THR A 99 1.02 16.43 -15.33
N SER A 100 1.79 15.54 -15.95
CA SER A 100 1.29 14.71 -17.03
C SER A 100 0.26 13.69 -16.52
N ASP A 101 -0.68 13.31 -17.38
CA ASP A 101 -1.65 12.27 -17.07
C ASP A 101 -0.96 10.93 -16.83
N GLU A 102 0.15 10.68 -17.51
CA GLU A 102 0.95 9.46 -17.36
C GLU A 102 1.54 9.32 -15.95
N VAL A 103 2.17 10.38 -15.42
CA VAL A 103 2.68 10.39 -14.04
C VAL A 103 1.52 10.19 -13.07
N SER A 104 0.39 10.85 -13.30
CA SER A 104 -0.80 10.71 -12.45
C SER A 104 -1.34 9.28 -12.46
N ASN A 105 -1.41 8.63 -13.62
CA ASN A 105 -1.89 7.25 -13.74
C ASN A 105 -0.97 6.27 -13.03
N VAL A 106 0.34 6.37 -13.25
CA VAL A 106 1.34 5.51 -12.60
C VAL A 106 1.28 5.68 -11.09
N MET A 107 1.28 6.92 -10.61
CA MET A 107 1.21 7.20 -9.18
C MET A 107 -0.12 6.70 -8.58
N GLY A 108 -1.23 6.83 -9.31
CA GLY A 108 -2.53 6.31 -8.90
C GLY A 108 -2.53 4.79 -8.73
N GLU A 109 -1.89 4.06 -9.64
CA GLU A 109 -1.76 2.60 -9.54
C GLU A 109 -0.93 2.19 -8.32
N LEU A 110 0.22 2.84 -8.12
CA LEU A 110 1.08 2.59 -6.96
C LEU A 110 0.34 2.85 -5.64
N MET A 111 -0.49 3.90 -5.59
CA MET A 111 -1.30 4.22 -4.42
C MET A 111 -2.43 3.22 -4.23
N ASN A 112 -3.06 2.76 -5.31
CA ASN A 112 -4.12 1.76 -5.25
C ASN A 112 -3.58 0.43 -4.67
N GLN A 113 -2.40 0.01 -5.10
CA GLN A 113 -1.71 -1.15 -4.56
C GLN A 113 -1.29 -0.93 -3.09
N SER A 114 -0.73 0.22 -2.75
CA SER A 114 -0.29 0.55 -1.38
C SER A 114 -1.43 0.53 -0.37
N VAL A 115 -2.58 1.11 -0.75
CA VAL A 115 -3.74 1.21 0.13
C VAL A 115 -4.48 -0.13 0.17
N GLY A 116 -4.52 -0.87 -0.94
CA GLY A 116 -5.06 -2.24 -0.99
C GLY A 116 -4.30 -3.20 -0.05
N ASP A 117 -2.97 -3.14 -0.06
CA ASP A 117 -2.15 -3.92 0.87
C ASP A 117 -2.43 -3.55 2.34
N PHE A 118 -2.47 -2.25 2.63
CA PHE A 118 -2.77 -1.75 3.97
C PHE A 118 -4.15 -2.23 4.45
N THR A 119 -5.20 -2.07 3.63
CA THR A 119 -6.56 -2.45 4.01
C THR A 119 -6.69 -3.95 4.19
N ALA A 120 -6.06 -4.77 3.33
CA ALA A 120 -6.02 -6.21 3.49
C ALA A 120 -5.33 -6.64 4.79
N LYS A 121 -4.18 -6.03 5.12
CA LYS A 121 -3.44 -6.32 6.35
C LYS A 121 -4.24 -5.96 7.59
N VAL A 122 -4.80 -4.74 7.65
CA VAL A 122 -5.58 -4.29 8.82
C VAL A 122 -6.91 -5.04 8.95
N ALA A 123 -7.58 -5.36 7.84
CA ALA A 123 -8.78 -6.20 7.87
C ALA A 123 -8.51 -7.57 8.52
N ARG A 124 -7.35 -8.17 8.21
CA ARG A 124 -6.91 -9.45 8.79
C ARG A 124 -6.54 -9.33 10.26
N GLU A 125 -5.76 -8.30 10.62
CA GLU A 125 -5.32 -8.05 12.00
C GLU A 125 -6.48 -7.74 12.95
N LEU A 126 -7.50 -7.01 12.46
CA LEU A 126 -8.66 -6.61 13.25
C LEU A 126 -9.88 -7.53 13.07
N GLN A 127 -9.77 -8.58 12.25
CA GLN A 127 -10.88 -9.48 11.89
C GLN A 127 -12.15 -8.72 11.45
N THR A 128 -11.97 -7.68 10.65
CA THR A 128 -13.07 -6.81 10.19
C THR A 128 -13.06 -6.68 8.67
N HIS A 129 -14.20 -6.29 8.11
CA HIS A 129 -14.30 -5.93 6.71
C HIS A 129 -13.97 -4.44 6.51
N ILE A 130 -13.14 -4.14 5.51
CA ILE A 130 -12.79 -2.78 5.09
C ILE A 130 -12.97 -2.72 3.57
N THR A 131 -13.66 -1.69 3.09
CA THR A 131 -13.74 -1.32 1.68
C THR A 131 -12.97 -0.04 1.44
N GLN A 132 -12.52 0.18 0.20
CA GLN A 132 -11.88 1.42 -0.21
C GLN A 132 -12.46 1.91 -1.52
N ASN A 133 -12.52 3.23 -1.70
CA ASN A 133 -12.71 3.79 -3.02
C ASN A 133 -11.37 3.77 -3.80
N GLN A 134 -11.44 4.03 -5.10
CA GLN A 134 -10.22 4.18 -5.89
C GLN A 134 -9.50 5.47 -5.51
N PRO A 135 -8.16 5.45 -5.34
CA PRO A 135 -7.40 6.66 -5.11
C PRO A 135 -7.58 7.66 -6.25
N LYS A 136 -7.80 8.92 -5.89
CA LYS A 136 -7.94 10.01 -6.86
C LYS A 136 -6.67 10.85 -6.87
N MET A 137 -5.99 10.82 -8.01
CA MET A 137 -4.80 11.62 -8.28
C MET A 137 -5.18 12.99 -8.84
N MET A 138 -4.54 14.04 -8.35
CA MET A 138 -4.79 15.42 -8.76
C MET A 138 -3.47 16.18 -8.86
N ALA A 139 -3.19 16.72 -10.06
CA ALA A 139 -2.18 17.76 -10.21
C ALA A 139 -2.76 19.10 -9.75
N LEU A 140 -2.08 19.78 -8.84
CA LEU A 140 -2.62 20.95 -8.15
C LEU A 140 -1.66 22.14 -8.24
N SER A 141 -2.18 23.29 -8.69
CA SER A 141 -1.45 24.56 -8.68
C SER A 141 -1.57 25.30 -7.34
N LYS A 142 -2.57 24.96 -6.52
CA LYS A 142 -2.86 25.58 -5.23
C LYS A 142 -3.30 24.52 -4.23
N GLN A 143 -3.10 24.83 -2.94
CA GLN A 143 -3.56 23.97 -1.86
C GLN A 143 -5.08 23.89 -1.84
N VAL A 144 -5.61 22.67 -1.66
CA VAL A 144 -7.05 22.40 -1.54
C VAL A 144 -7.29 21.72 -0.20
N ILE A 145 -8.26 22.24 0.57
CA ILE A 145 -8.71 21.59 1.79
C ILE A 145 -9.75 20.55 1.41
N LEU A 146 -9.50 19.30 1.77
CA LEU A 146 -10.48 18.24 1.61
C LEU A 146 -11.35 18.21 2.87
N SER A 147 -12.65 18.43 2.67
CA SER A 147 -13.66 18.12 3.67
C SER A 147 -14.45 16.94 3.13
N VAL A 148 -14.32 15.79 3.78
CA VAL A 148 -15.08 14.61 3.38
C VAL A 148 -16.08 14.29 4.47
N ASP A 149 -17.34 14.13 4.08
CA ASP A 149 -18.45 13.80 4.96
C ASP A 149 -18.37 12.33 5.39
N THR A 150 -17.34 12.06 6.19
CA THR A 150 -16.98 10.73 6.66
C THR A 150 -17.69 10.37 7.95
N HIS A 151 -18.68 11.16 8.39
CA HIS A 151 -19.37 11.01 9.68
C HIS A 151 -18.40 10.84 10.87
N LEU A 152 -17.19 11.41 10.78
CA LEU A 152 -16.19 11.34 11.84
C LEU A 152 -16.60 12.25 13.00
N GLU A 153 -16.90 11.67 14.16
CA GLU A 153 -17.33 12.45 15.33
C GLU A 153 -16.16 13.23 15.95
N LYS A 154 -14.98 12.61 16.03
CA LYS A 154 -13.78 13.16 16.66
C LYS A 154 -12.54 12.78 15.83
N PRO A 155 -12.37 13.44 14.66
CA PRO A 155 -11.28 13.11 13.76
C PRO A 155 -9.93 13.46 14.37
N GLU A 156 -9.04 12.48 14.38
CA GLU A 156 -7.63 12.64 14.69
C GLU A 156 -6.81 12.57 13.40
N ALA A 157 -6.09 13.66 13.12
CA ALA A 157 -5.25 13.74 11.93
C ALA A 157 -3.76 13.67 12.29
N ARG A 158 -3.03 12.84 11.55
CA ARG A 158 -1.59 12.61 11.71
C ARG A 158 -0.89 12.82 10.37
N ARG A 159 0.30 13.42 10.38
CA ARG A 159 1.17 13.59 9.22
C ARG A 159 2.51 12.91 9.46
N VAL A 160 2.96 12.18 8.46
CA VAL A 160 4.27 11.53 8.41
C VAL A 160 5.04 12.01 7.19
N THR A 161 6.34 12.21 7.35
CA THR A 161 7.24 12.59 6.24
C THR A 161 7.93 11.35 5.70
N PHE A 162 7.92 11.20 4.40
CA PHE A 162 8.60 10.15 3.66
C PHE A 162 9.77 10.72 2.86
N PHE A 163 10.74 9.86 2.58
CA PHE A 163 11.92 10.15 1.81
C PHE A 163 12.10 9.07 0.75
N THR A 164 12.33 9.50 -0.49
CA THR A 164 12.69 8.63 -1.61
C THR A 164 14.18 8.26 -1.57
N GLY A 165 14.64 7.40 -2.49
CA GLY A 165 16.05 7.02 -2.62
C GLY A 165 16.99 8.20 -2.92
N ARG A 166 16.53 9.20 -3.69
CA ARG A 166 17.26 10.47 -3.89
C ARG A 166 16.98 11.52 -2.82
N ASN A 167 16.34 11.11 -1.71
CA ASN A 167 16.03 11.96 -0.56
C ASN A 167 15.06 13.11 -0.87
N ASN A 168 14.21 12.95 -1.90
CA ASN A 168 13.07 13.82 -2.13
C ASN A 168 11.98 13.49 -1.11
N ILE A 169 11.20 14.51 -0.72
CA ILE A 169 10.19 14.36 0.33
C ILE A 169 8.78 14.29 -0.24
N PHE A 170 7.95 13.50 0.43
CA PHE A 170 6.50 13.55 0.30
C PHE A 170 5.86 13.35 1.66
N TYR A 171 4.59 13.74 1.79
CA TYR A 171 3.87 13.66 3.06
C TYR A 171 2.70 12.69 2.94
N LEU A 172 2.53 11.85 3.95
CA LEU A 172 1.33 11.06 4.16
C LEU A 172 0.54 11.68 5.31
N GLU A 173 -0.75 11.84 5.13
CA GLU A 173 -1.69 12.31 6.14
C GLU A 173 -2.81 11.27 6.30
N LEU A 174 -3.09 10.89 7.54
CA LEU A 174 -4.19 10.01 7.91
C LEU A 174 -5.15 10.81 8.78
N ALA A 175 -6.44 10.78 8.45
CA ALA A 175 -7.51 11.22 9.33
C ALA A 175 -8.49 10.07 9.58
N ILE A 176 -8.67 9.70 10.85
CA ILE A 176 -9.61 8.68 11.30
C ILE A 176 -10.27 9.16 12.59
N ASP A 177 -11.40 8.56 12.97
CA ASP A 177 -11.91 8.74 14.32
C ASP A 177 -10.95 8.09 15.33
N ARG A 178 -10.90 8.67 16.53
CA ARG A 178 -10.16 8.06 17.63
C ARG A 178 -10.77 6.70 17.95
N THR A 179 -10.07 5.64 17.56
CA THR A 179 -10.47 4.25 17.77
C THR A 179 -9.44 3.50 18.60
N GLU A 180 -9.93 2.65 19.50
CA GLU A 180 -9.14 1.76 20.34
C GLU A 180 -9.73 0.36 20.18
N PHE A 181 -8.93 -0.59 19.68
CA PHE A 181 -9.34 -1.97 19.50
C PHE A 181 -8.87 -2.81 20.68
N ILE A 182 -9.83 -3.49 21.27
CA ILE A 182 -9.69 -4.26 22.48
C ILE A 182 -9.82 -5.74 22.10
N LYS A 183 -8.82 -6.55 22.48
CA LYS A 183 -8.84 -7.98 22.17
C LYS A 183 -9.76 -8.70 23.16
N LEU A 184 -10.94 -9.10 22.69
CA LEU A 184 -11.92 -9.85 23.50
C LEU A 184 -11.63 -11.36 23.55
N ASN A 185 -11.08 -11.90 22.48
CA ASN A 185 -10.75 -13.32 22.35
C ASN A 185 -9.34 -13.48 21.78
N ASP A 186 -8.63 -14.52 22.22
CA ASP A 186 -7.36 -14.89 21.58
C ASP A 186 -7.62 -15.50 20.21
N PHE A 187 -7.08 -14.85 19.19
CA PHE A 187 -6.99 -15.36 17.83
C PHE A 187 -5.57 -15.13 17.31
N ASP A 188 -5.14 -15.99 16.38
CA ASP A 188 -3.85 -15.86 15.71
C ASP A 188 -4.07 -15.25 14.33
N ALA A 189 -3.61 -14.02 14.13
CA ALA A 189 -3.71 -13.34 12.84
C ALA A 189 -2.90 -14.05 11.73
N SER A 190 -1.97 -14.94 12.11
CA SER A 190 -1.18 -15.74 11.16
C SER A 190 -1.92 -16.97 10.61
N GLU A 191 -3.03 -17.39 11.24
CA GLU A 191 -3.81 -18.55 10.77
C GLU A 191 -4.66 -18.25 9.54
N VAL A 192 -4.93 -16.98 9.23
CA VAL A 192 -5.60 -16.56 7.99
C VAL A 192 -4.53 -16.33 6.93
N PRO A 193 -4.30 -17.28 6.00
CA PRO A 193 -3.22 -17.17 5.05
C PRO A 193 -3.50 -16.00 4.10
N ASP A 194 -2.48 -15.20 3.84
CA ASP A 194 -2.59 -14.14 2.84
C ASP A 194 -2.64 -14.75 1.44
N PRO A 195 -3.73 -14.58 0.68
CA PRO A 195 -3.82 -15.15 -0.66
C PRO A 195 -2.67 -14.67 -1.56
N ASP A 196 -2.22 -13.43 -1.39
CA ASP A 196 -1.05 -12.89 -2.10
C ASP A 196 0.25 -13.57 -1.65
N ALA A 197 0.47 -13.78 -0.35
CA ALA A 197 1.65 -14.51 0.13
C ALA A 197 1.64 -16.00 -0.27
N LEU A 198 0.46 -16.61 -0.38
CA LEU A 198 0.29 -17.95 -0.94
C LEU A 198 0.67 -17.98 -2.42
N MET A 199 0.22 -16.98 -3.20
CA MET A 199 0.58 -16.85 -4.61
C MET A 199 2.08 -16.58 -4.80
N ASP A 200 2.69 -15.74 -3.97
CA ASP A 200 4.13 -15.48 -3.98
C ASP A 200 4.95 -16.73 -3.60
N GLN A 201 4.48 -17.54 -2.65
CA GLN A 201 5.12 -18.82 -2.31
C GLN A 201 5.06 -19.82 -3.47
N VAL A 202 3.95 -19.89 -4.20
CA VAL A 202 3.82 -20.77 -5.36
C VAL A 202 4.68 -20.29 -6.53
N HIS A 203 4.73 -18.97 -6.79
CA HIS A 203 5.62 -18.39 -7.81
C HIS A 203 7.11 -18.50 -7.44
N GLY A 204 7.48 -18.34 -6.16
CA GLY A 204 8.84 -18.55 -5.67
C GLY A 204 9.28 -20.02 -5.70
N ALA A 205 8.38 -20.95 -5.35
CA ALA A 205 8.64 -22.39 -5.42
C ALA A 205 8.78 -22.91 -6.85
N THR A 206 8.13 -22.27 -7.83
CA THR A 206 8.30 -22.61 -9.25
C THR A 206 9.58 -22.03 -9.85
N ALA A 207 10.09 -20.90 -9.33
CA ALA A 207 11.38 -20.31 -9.75
C ALA A 207 12.62 -21.00 -9.13
N ALA A 208 12.48 -21.68 -7.99
CA ALA A 208 13.59 -22.31 -7.26
C ALA A 208 13.80 -23.80 -7.56
N ARG A 209 13.04 -24.38 -8.50
CA ARG A 209 13.25 -25.78 -8.89
C ARG A 209 14.37 -25.82 -9.95
N PRO A 210 15.53 -26.46 -9.68
CA PRO A 210 16.50 -26.72 -10.74
C PRO A 210 15.80 -27.57 -11.79
N ALA A 211 15.97 -27.23 -13.07
CA ALA A 211 15.55 -28.09 -14.15
C ALA A 211 16.08 -29.51 -13.87
N PRO A 212 15.23 -30.54 -13.79
CA PRO A 212 15.73 -31.91 -13.76
C PRO A 212 16.53 -32.11 -15.04
N ALA A 213 17.76 -32.60 -14.90
CA ALA A 213 18.57 -32.97 -16.05
C ALA A 213 17.75 -33.88 -16.96
N VAL A 214 17.57 -33.45 -18.20
CA VAL A 214 16.95 -34.20 -19.30
C VAL A 214 17.67 -35.54 -19.43
N SER A 215 17.13 -36.55 -18.77
CA SER A 215 17.39 -37.95 -19.03
C SER A 215 16.19 -38.40 -19.85
N GLY A 216 16.39 -38.48 -21.16
CA GLY A 216 15.32 -38.71 -22.12
C GLY A 216 14.66 -40.07 -21.92
N THR A 217 13.43 -40.06 -21.42
CA THR A 217 12.30 -40.88 -21.90
C THR A 217 11.07 -40.33 -21.20
N SER A 218 10.16 -39.73 -21.96
CA SER A 218 8.92 -39.15 -21.44
C SER A 218 8.03 -40.25 -20.89
N GLU A 219 7.65 -40.19 -19.60
CA GLU A 219 6.59 -41.03 -19.00
C GLU A 219 5.27 -40.97 -19.80
N HIS A 220 5.08 -39.89 -20.56
CA HIS A 220 3.99 -39.73 -21.52
C HIS A 220 4.05 -40.71 -22.71
N ASP A 221 5.25 -41.08 -23.18
CA ASP A 221 5.42 -42.06 -24.26
C ASP A 221 5.20 -43.50 -23.76
N GLU A 222 5.56 -43.81 -22.51
CA GLU A 222 5.29 -45.13 -21.94
C GLU A 222 3.78 -45.36 -21.72
N LEU A 223 3.03 -44.31 -21.36
CA LEU A 223 1.57 -44.35 -21.25
C LEU A 223 0.89 -44.55 -22.61
N LEU A 224 1.37 -43.88 -23.66
CA LEU A 224 0.84 -44.06 -25.02
C LEU A 224 1.10 -45.48 -25.55
N ASN A 225 2.31 -46.00 -25.31
CA ASN A 225 2.69 -47.34 -25.73
C ASN A 225 1.92 -48.43 -24.94
N SER A 226 1.57 -48.17 -23.67
CA SER A 226 0.70 -49.04 -22.86
C SER A 226 -0.76 -49.04 -23.33
N LEU A 227 -1.20 -48.01 -24.06
CA LEU A 227 -2.56 -47.88 -24.58
C LEU A 227 -2.71 -48.40 -26.02
N GLY A 228 -1.63 -48.88 -26.64
CA GLY A 228 -1.64 -49.53 -27.95
C GLY A 228 -1.92 -48.59 -29.13
N MET A 229 -1.52 -47.32 -29.01
CA MET A 229 -1.55 -46.32 -30.10
C MET A 229 -0.13 -45.93 -30.51
#